data_AF-A0A9E3F6M0-F1
#
_entry.id   AF-A0A9E3F6M0-F1
#
_cell.length_a   1.000
_cell.length_b   1.000
_cell.length_c   1.000
_cell.angle_alpha   90.00
_cell.angle_beta   90.00
_cell.angle_gamma   90.00
#
_symmetry.space_group_name_H-M   'P 1'
#
loop_
_entity.id
_entity.type
_entity.pdbx_description
1 polymer ?
#
loop_
_entity_poly.entity_id
_entity_poly.type
_entity_poly.pdbx_seq_one_letter_code
_entity_poly.pdbx_strand_id
1 'polypeptide(L)'
;MVWLALLAGILGFAVVRFSNIIVPITWSPYLSLATLAGMDALIGGMRAATEGKFRGNVFVSGFVFNTLLAAFLVYLGEQLGQDLGLAAVVLLGGRIFLNLSIIRRHWLDSHEEAPSPRPAASAAAGQQP
;
A
#
# COMPACT_ATOMS: atom_id res chain seq x y z
N MET A 1 -3.61 -13.67 -5.41
CA MET A 1 -2.30 -12.95 -5.33
C MET A 1 -2.17 -12.18 -4.01
N VAL A 2 -3.14 -11.35 -3.60
CA VAL A 2 -3.11 -10.63 -2.29
C VAL A 2 -2.92 -11.58 -1.09
N TRP A 3 -3.58 -12.74 -1.11
CA TRP A 3 -3.39 -13.80 -0.11
C TRP A 3 -1.94 -14.28 0.04
N LEU A 4 -1.16 -14.27 -1.04
CA LEU A 4 0.23 -14.70 -1.05
C LEU A 4 1.13 -13.68 -0.34
N ALA A 5 0.86 -12.38 -0.51
CA ALA A 5 1.55 -11.31 0.20
C ALA A 5 1.22 -11.30 1.70
N LEU A 6 -0.06 -11.52 2.05
CA LEU A 6 -0.49 -11.68 3.45
C LEU A 6 0.16 -12.92 4.09
N LEU A 7 0.18 -14.06 3.39
CA LEU A 7 0.86 -15.28 3.83
C LEU A 7 2.36 -15.04 4.05
N ALA A 8 3.04 -14.39 3.11
CA ALA A 8 4.47 -14.08 3.24
C ALA A 8 4.75 -13.17 4.44
N GLY A 9 3.90 -12.17 4.71
CA GLY A 9 4.02 -11.31 5.88
C GLY A 9 3.81 -12.08 7.19
N ILE A 10 2.77 -12.92 7.27
CA ILE A 10 2.48 -13.76 8.44
C ILE A 10 3.61 -14.78 8.67
N LEU A 11 4.09 -15.44 7.62
CA LEU A 11 5.22 -16.37 7.69
C LEU A 11 6.49 -15.68 8.16
N GLY A 12 6.82 -14.52 7.58
CA GLY A 12 7.98 -13.73 7.99
C GLY A 12 7.92 -13.35 9.47
N PHE A 13 6.76 -12.85 9.93
CA PHE A 13 6.55 -12.53 11.34
C PHE A 13 6.64 -13.77 12.24
N ALA A 14 6.02 -14.89 11.85
CA ALA A 14 6.06 -16.13 12.61
C ALA A 14 7.49 -16.66 12.73
N VAL A 15 8.26 -16.66 11.65
CA VAL A 15 9.68 -17.05 11.67
C VAL A 15 10.44 -16.21 12.67
N VAL A 16 10.32 -14.87 12.64
CA VAL A 16 11.02 -14.00 13.61
C VAL A 16 10.55 -14.25 15.04
N ARG A 17 9.25 -14.49 15.25
CA ARG A 17 8.68 -14.69 16.59
C ARG A 17 9.07 -16.02 17.23
N PHE A 18 9.18 -17.09 16.44
CA PHE A 18 9.51 -18.44 16.92
C PHE A 18 11.00 -18.75 16.86
N SER A 19 11.74 -18.09 15.99
CA SER A 19 13.20 -18.10 16.05
C SER A 19 13.60 -17.23 17.23
N ASN A 20 14.40 -17.73 18.16
CA ASN A 20 14.88 -16.98 19.33
C ASN A 20 15.96 -15.93 18.95
N ILE A 21 15.74 -15.22 17.84
CA ILE A 21 16.66 -14.27 17.23
C ILE A 21 16.59 -12.99 18.05
N ILE A 22 17.65 -12.74 18.81
CA ILE A 22 17.85 -11.47 19.50
C ILE A 22 18.40 -10.48 18.47
N VAL A 23 17.55 -9.56 18.02
CA VAL A 23 17.94 -8.50 17.10
C VAL A 23 18.65 -7.40 17.89
N PRO A 24 19.89 -7.03 17.56
CA PRO A 24 20.59 -5.93 18.24
C PRO A 24 19.85 -4.60 18.02
N ILE A 25 19.84 -3.74 19.06
CA ILE A 25 19.12 -2.45 19.01
C ILE A 25 19.63 -1.51 17.91
N THR A 26 20.89 -1.64 17.51
CA THR A 26 21.50 -0.89 16.39
C THR A 26 20.82 -1.15 15.05
N TRP A 27 20.11 -2.26 14.88
CA TRP A 27 19.39 -2.59 13.64
C TRP A 27 17.95 -2.04 13.64
N SER A 28 17.50 -1.48 14.76
CA SER A 28 16.14 -0.96 14.93
C SER A 28 15.74 0.10 13.88
N PRO A 29 16.54 1.15 13.58
CA PRO A 29 16.11 2.16 12.61
C PRO A 29 15.99 1.59 11.18
N TYR A 30 16.90 0.69 10.81
CA TYR A 30 16.87 -0.02 9.52
C TYR A 30 15.60 -0.86 9.37
N LEU A 31 15.31 -1.70 10.36
CA LEU A 31 14.15 -2.59 10.35
C LEU A 31 12.84 -1.81 10.42
N SER A 32 12.79 -0.75 11.22
CA SER A 32 11.62 0.12 11.35
C SER A 32 11.26 0.75 10.00
N LEU A 33 12.23 1.33 9.31
CA LEU A 33 11.97 1.98 8.02
C LEU A 33 11.72 0.96 6.89
N ALA A 34 12.44 -0.17 6.89
CA ALA A 34 12.18 -1.29 5.99
C ALA A 34 10.73 -1.80 6.13
N THR A 35 10.25 -1.93 7.37
CA THR A 35 8.87 -2.32 7.68
C THR A 35 7.87 -1.28 7.17
N LEU A 36 8.15 0.01 7.41
CA LEU A 36 7.30 1.10 6.91
C LEU A 36 7.19 1.10 5.38
N ALA A 37 8.30 0.89 4.68
CA ALA A 37 8.32 0.78 3.22
C ALA A 37 7.56 -0.46 2.71
N GLY A 38 7.66 -1.58 3.41
CA GLY A 38 6.86 -2.77 3.12
C GLY A 38 5.37 -2.51 3.30
N MET A 39 4.99 -1.78 4.35
CA MET A 39 3.60 -1.40 4.60
C MET A 39 3.05 -0.44 3.54
N ASP A 40 3.84 0.54 3.10
CA ASP A 40 3.47 1.39 1.97
C ASP A 40 3.21 0.56 0.69
N ALA A 41 4.09 -0.40 0.39
CA ALA A 41 3.90 -1.28 -0.76
C ALA A 41 2.62 -2.13 -0.64
N LEU A 42 2.30 -2.64 0.56
CA LEU A 42 1.04 -3.36 0.82
C LEU A 42 -0.19 -2.48 0.54
N ILE A 43 -0.19 -1.24 1.05
CA ILE A 43 -1.30 -0.29 0.83
C ILE A 43 -1.39 0.12 -0.65
N GLY A 44 -0.26 0.38 -1.31
CA GLY A 44 -0.21 0.62 -2.75
C GLY A 44 -0.74 -0.57 -3.57
N GLY A 45 -0.44 -1.80 -3.14
CA GLY A 45 -1.00 -3.02 -3.71
C GLY A 45 -2.51 -3.12 -3.54
N MET A 46 -3.04 -2.81 -2.36
CA MET A 46 -4.48 -2.75 -2.11
C MET A 46 -5.17 -1.71 -3.00
N ARG A 47 -4.59 -0.51 -3.12
CA ARG A 47 -5.08 0.52 -4.04
C ARG A 47 -5.10 0.03 -5.49
N ALA A 48 -4.01 -0.59 -5.95
CA ALA A 48 -3.96 -1.11 -7.31
C ALA A 48 -5.00 -2.22 -7.54
N ALA A 49 -5.33 -3.00 -6.50
CA ALA A 49 -6.39 -4.00 -6.54
C ALA A 49 -7.78 -3.36 -6.62
N THR A 50 -8.06 -2.31 -5.85
CA THR A 50 -9.35 -1.58 -5.94
C THR A 50 -9.53 -0.93 -7.31
N GLU A 51 -8.46 -0.42 -7.92
CA GLU A 51 -8.51 0.16 -9.27
C GLU A 51 -8.50 -0.89 -10.41
N GLY A 52 -8.48 -2.19 -10.11
CA GLY A 52 -8.41 -3.26 -11.12
C GLY A 52 -7.08 -3.34 -11.90
N LYS A 53 -6.03 -2.67 -11.42
CA LYS A 53 -4.71 -2.54 -12.08
C LYS A 53 -3.61 -3.33 -11.37
N PHE A 54 -3.96 -4.26 -10.49
CA PHE A 54 -2.97 -5.01 -9.71
C PHE A 54 -2.11 -5.92 -10.59
N ARG A 55 -0.79 -5.73 -10.54
CA ARG A 55 0.21 -6.57 -11.23
C ARG A 55 1.18 -7.15 -10.20
N GLY A 56 1.11 -8.46 -9.99
CA GLY A 56 1.89 -9.17 -8.95
C GLY A 56 3.40 -8.94 -9.08
N ASN A 57 3.95 -9.02 -10.29
CA ASN A 57 5.39 -8.82 -10.50
C ASN A 57 5.85 -7.42 -10.10
N VAL A 58 5.06 -6.39 -10.42
CA VAL A 58 5.35 -4.99 -10.07
C VAL A 58 5.24 -4.78 -8.56
N PHE A 59 4.24 -5.40 -7.92
CA PHE A 59 4.10 -5.36 -6.47
C PHE A 59 5.30 -6.02 -5.77
N VAL A 60 5.69 -7.23 -6.15
CA VAL A 60 6.81 -7.96 -5.51
C VAL A 60 8.13 -7.22 -5.73
N SER A 61 8.41 -6.77 -6.96
CA SER A 61 9.62 -5.99 -7.24
C SER A 61 9.63 -4.68 -6.44
N GLY A 62 8.49 -3.99 -6.36
CA GLY A 62 8.35 -2.75 -5.60
C GLY A 62 8.49 -2.97 -4.09
N PHE A 63 7.89 -4.02 -3.54
CA PHE A 63 8.00 -4.38 -2.13
C PHE A 63 9.47 -4.62 -1.74
N VAL A 64 10.15 -5.53 -2.45
CA VAL A 64 11.55 -5.88 -2.14
C VAL A 64 12.47 -4.68 -2.36
N PHE A 65 12.37 -4.02 -3.52
CA PHE A 65 13.26 -2.91 -3.84
C PHE A 65 13.05 -1.70 -2.92
N ASN A 66 11.80 -1.32 -2.63
CA ASN A 66 11.54 -0.17 -1.74
C ASN A 66 11.94 -0.45 -0.29
N THR A 67 11.72 -1.67 0.20
CA THR A 67 12.15 -2.06 1.56
C THR A 67 13.66 -2.06 1.69
N LEU A 68 14.39 -2.61 0.71
CA LEU A 68 15.85 -2.56 0.69
C LEU A 68 16.37 -1.12 0.52
N LEU A 69 15.74 -0.33 -0.35
CA LEU A 69 16.10 1.06 -0.57
C LEU A 69 15.90 1.90 0.70
N ALA A 70 14.83 1.66 1.46
CA ALA A 70 14.60 2.32 2.74
C ALA A 70 15.72 2.01 3.75
N ALA A 71 16.04 0.73 3.94
CA ALA A 71 17.16 0.34 4.80
C ALA A 71 18.49 0.94 4.33
N PHE A 72 18.71 0.99 3.02
CA PHE A 72 19.89 1.59 2.41
C PHE A 72 19.95 3.11 2.60
N LEU A 73 18.82 3.82 2.58
CA LEU A 73 18.79 5.26 2.85
C LEU A 73 19.15 5.58 4.30
N VAL A 74 18.70 4.77 5.26
CA VAL A 74 19.13 4.89 6.66
C VAL A 74 20.64 4.65 6.78
N TYR A 75 21.15 3.60 6.14
CA TYR A 75 22.59 3.33 6.08
C TYR A 75 23.37 4.53 5.53
N LEU A 76 22.95 5.07 4.38
CA LEU A 76 23.59 6.24 3.79
C LEU A 76 23.52 7.46 4.69
N GLY A 77 22.42 7.65 5.42
CA GLY A 77 22.30 8.72 6.39
C GLY A 77 23.34 8.64 7.49
N GLU A 78 23.52 7.46 8.07
CA GLU A 78 24.56 7.25 9.08
C GLU A 78 25.97 7.54 8.53
N GLN A 79 26.27 7.12 7.30
CA GLN A 79 27.58 7.36 6.67
C GLN A 79 27.83 8.83 6.31
N LEU A 80 26.78 9.57 5.97
CA LEU A 80 26.87 11.00 5.65
C LEU A 80 26.77 11.90 6.90
N GLY A 81 26.47 11.32 8.07
CA GLY A 81 26.19 12.07 9.29
C GLY A 81 24.89 12.89 9.20
N GLN A 82 23.90 12.43 8.43
CA GLN A 82 22.62 13.11 8.17
C GLN A 82 21.44 12.18 8.46
N ASP A 83 20.33 12.72 8.95
CA ASP A 83 19.11 11.92 9.20
C ASP A 83 18.26 11.78 7.92
N LEU A 84 18.74 10.96 6.98
CA LEU A 84 17.93 10.57 5.81
C LEU A 84 16.75 9.65 6.18
N GLY A 85 16.77 9.06 7.38
CA GLY A 85 15.66 8.25 7.89
C GLY A 85 14.38 9.07 8.01
N LEU A 86 14.46 10.28 8.57
CA LEU A 86 13.31 11.18 8.69
C LEU A 86 12.71 11.54 7.31
N ALA A 87 13.56 11.87 6.33
CA ALA A 87 13.11 12.17 4.97
C ALA A 87 12.36 10.99 4.34
N ALA A 88 12.86 9.77 4.54
CA ALA A 88 12.21 8.56 4.06
C ALA A 88 10.88 8.29 4.80
N VAL A 89 10.80 8.52 6.11
CA VAL A 89 9.55 8.40 6.89
C VAL A 89 8.49 9.35 6.33
N VAL A 90 8.84 10.62 6.07
CA VAL A 90 7.90 11.62 5.54
C VAL A 90 7.39 11.21 4.15
N LEU A 91 8.29 10.78 3.26
CA LEU A 91 7.92 10.35 1.91
C LEU A 91 7.03 9.10 1.92
N LEU A 92 7.43 8.06 2.65
CA LEU A 92 6.67 6.81 2.76
C LEU A 92 5.34 7.04 3.46
N GLY A 93 5.33 7.79 4.56
CA GLY A 93 4.11 8.17 5.28
C GLY A 93 3.14 8.94 4.38
N GLY A 94 3.64 9.92 3.63
CA GLY A 94 2.82 10.68 2.66
C GLY A 94 2.20 9.78 1.58
N ARG A 95 2.96 8.82 1.05
CA ARG A 95 2.46 7.83 0.07
C ARG A 95 1.38 6.92 0.66
N ILE A 96 1.55 6.48 1.90
CA ILE A 96 0.53 5.70 2.64
C ILE A 96 -0.77 6.50 2.71
N PHE A 97 -0.73 7.74 3.19
CA PHE A 97 -1.92 8.59 3.30
C PHE A 97 -2.58 8.84 1.94
N LEU A 98 -1.79 9.09 0.89
CA LEU A 98 -2.30 9.27 -0.46
C LEU A 98 -3.01 8.01 -0.96
N ASN A 99 -2.39 6.84 -0.81
CA ASN A 99 -2.99 5.58 -1.24
C ASN A 99 -4.29 5.29 -0.48
N LEU A 100 -4.33 5.53 0.83
CA LEU A 100 -5.55 5.40 1.64
C LEU A 100 -6.64 6.38 1.21
N SER A 101 -6.30 7.63 0.91
CA SER A 101 -7.24 8.64 0.42
C SER A 101 -7.94 8.20 -0.88
N ILE A 102 -7.17 7.59 -1.79
CA ILE A 102 -7.69 7.07 -3.06
C ILE A 102 -8.59 5.85 -2.83
N ILE A 103 -8.17 4.89 -1.99
CA ILE A 103 -8.99 3.73 -1.62
C ILE A 103 -10.32 4.19 -1.02
N ARG A 104 -10.28 5.13 -0.07
CA ARG A 104 -11.46 5.70 0.57
C ARG A 104 -12.40 6.34 -0.46
N ARG A 105 -11.86 7.14 -1.38
CA ARG A 105 -12.65 7.79 -2.43
C ARG A 105 -13.34 6.76 -3.33
N HIS A 106 -12.60 5.75 -3.79
CA HIS A 106 -13.16 4.71 -4.64
C HIS A 106 -14.31 3.96 -3.94
N TRP A 107 -14.18 3.71 -2.64
CA TRP A 107 -15.23 3.10 -1.85
C TRP A 107 -16.46 4.00 -1.71
N LEU A 108 -16.30 5.32 -1.58
CA LEU A 108 -17.43 6.24 -1.49
C LEU A 108 -18.18 6.37 -2.83
N ASP A 109 -17.44 6.57 -3.92
CA ASP A 109 -18.01 6.74 -5.27
C ASP A 109 -18.86 5.51 -5.67
N SER A 110 -18.46 4.30 -5.25
CA SER A 110 -19.23 3.07 -5.53
C SER A 110 -20.56 2.95 -4.77
N HIS A 111 -20.81 3.76 -3.73
CA HIS A 111 -22.06 3.73 -2.97
C HIS A 111 -23.08 4.80 -3.41
N GLU A 112 -22.65 5.78 -4.22
CA GLU A 112 -23.54 6.82 -4.76
C GLU A 112 -24.24 6.39 -6.07
N GLU A 113 -23.75 5.35 -6.75
CA GLU A 113 -24.44 4.69 -7.89
C GLU A 113 -25.62 3.79 -7.42
N ALA A 114 -26.53 4.34 -6.61
CA ALA A 114 -27.87 3.77 -6.48
C ALA A 114 -28.64 4.08 -7.79
N PRO A 115 -29.36 3.12 -8.41
CA PRO A 115 -29.90 3.28 -9.75
C PRO A 115 -30.77 4.54 -9.88
N SER A 116 -30.39 5.46 -10.75
CA SER A 116 -31.30 6.51 -11.21
C SER A 116 -32.52 5.83 -11.85
N PRO A 117 -33.74 6.11 -11.37
CA PRO A 117 -34.95 5.58 -11.99
C PRO A 117 -34.95 6.00 -13.46
N ARG A 118 -34.86 5.03 -14.38
CA ARG A 118 -34.98 5.31 -15.82
C ARG A 118 -36.25 6.13 -16.02
N PRO A 119 -36.22 7.22 -16.80
CA PRO A 119 -37.44 7.93 -17.13
C PRO A 119 -38.34 6.98 -17.94
N ALA A 120 -39.35 6.42 -17.29
CA ALA A 120 -40.43 5.66 -17.92
C ALA A 120 -41.32 6.54 -18.83
N ALA A 121 -40.89 7.76 -19.16
CA ALA A 121 -41.70 8.77 -19.82
C ALA A 121 -41.41 8.90 -21.33
N SER A 122 -40.38 8.24 -21.88
CA SER A 122 -40.12 8.30 -23.34
C SER A 122 -41.00 7.33 -24.15
N ALA A 123 -41.73 6.42 -23.49
CA ALA A 123 -42.61 5.45 -24.16
C ALA A 123 -44.06 5.94 -24.32
N ALA A 124 -44.44 7.07 -23.69
CA ALA A 124 -45.82 7.57 -23.69
C ALA A 124 -46.07 8.71 -24.70
N ALA A 125 -45.02 9.27 -25.33
CA ALA A 125 -45.14 10.42 -26.22
C ALA A 125 -45.28 10.07 -27.72
N GLY A 126 -45.26 8.77 -28.07
CA GLY A 126 -45.40 8.29 -29.45
C GLY A 126 -46.82 7.91 -29.88
N GLN A 127 -47.83 8.12 -29.02
CA GLN A 127 -49.23 7.83 -29.33
C GLN A 127 -50.09 9.07 -29.19
N GLN A 128 -50.08 9.95 -30.20
CA GLN A 128 -51.21 10.80 -30.58
C GLN A 128 -51.08 11.17 -32.06
N PRO A 129 -52.17 11.42 -32.80
CA PRO A 129 -53.49 10.80 -32.78
C PRO A 129 -53.78 9.93 -34.03
#